data_AF-A0A0K8U0Y6-F1
#
_entry.id   AF-A0A0K8U0Y6-F1
#
_cell.length_a   1.000
_cell.length_b   1.000
_cell.length_c   1.000
_cell.angle_alpha   90.00
_cell.angle_beta   90.00
_cell.angle_gamma   90.00
#
_symmetry.space_group_name_H-M   'P 1'
#
loop_
_entity.id
_entity.type
_entity.pdbx_description
1 polymer ?
#
loop_
_entity_poly.entity_id
_entity_poly.type
_entity_poly.pdbx_seq_one_letter_code
_entity_poly.pdbx_strand_id
1 'polypeptide(L)'
;FIHSAESWCVELLGAKMSAIIGVETLIITVIILLLSASWRLYQRRKYYRSVTSKFPIICGIPLIGAAYHVFDVNKLFNNISNGFHIMKTLTGCMWVAATPYVLTIDPEVIKHVTTSPEFLNKAPDLYTHFHNDLLNGLIVSPAKKWKITRKALSPFLAHNNVVALFP
;
A
#
# COMPACT_ATOMS: atom_id res chain seq x y z
N PHE A 1 29.61 10.66 57.48
CA PHE A 1 28.28 11.03 56.93
C PHE A 1 28.38 11.95 55.72
N ILE A 2 29.16 13.05 55.74
CA ILE A 2 29.29 14.01 54.61
C ILE A 2 29.84 13.35 53.32
N HIS A 3 30.87 12.50 53.43
CA HIS A 3 31.46 11.81 52.28
C HIS A 3 30.51 10.82 51.56
N SER A 4 29.51 10.31 52.27
CA SER A 4 28.52 9.42 51.65
C SER A 4 27.54 10.24 50.80
N ALA A 5 27.06 11.38 51.31
CA ALA A 5 26.13 12.25 50.59
C ALA A 5 26.70 12.81 49.28
N GLU A 6 28.00 13.13 49.24
CA GLU A 6 28.68 13.60 48.01
C GLU A 6 28.75 12.49 46.94
N SER A 7 29.01 11.24 47.34
CA SER A 7 29.00 10.08 46.44
C SER A 7 27.63 9.85 45.80
N TRP A 8 26.56 9.91 46.59
CA TRP A 8 25.18 9.77 46.09
C TRP A 8 24.79 10.90 45.13
N CYS A 9 25.25 12.14 45.38
CA CYS A 9 25.01 13.27 44.49
C CYS A 9 25.71 13.11 43.13
N VAL A 10 26.94 12.63 43.10
CA VAL A 10 27.71 12.42 41.85
C VAL A 10 27.11 11.29 41.02
N GLU A 11 26.70 10.19 41.63
CA GLU A 11 26.00 9.10 40.92
C GLU A 11 24.65 9.55 40.35
N LEU A 12 23.88 10.33 41.12
CA LEU A 12 22.59 10.87 40.66
C LEU A 12 22.77 11.86 39.50
N LEU A 13 23.80 12.71 39.56
CA LEU A 13 24.15 13.64 38.47
C LEU A 13 24.60 12.88 37.21
N GLY A 14 25.42 11.84 37.36
CA GLY A 14 25.85 10.99 36.26
C GLY A 14 24.69 10.24 35.58
N ALA A 15 23.77 9.69 36.36
CA ALA A 15 22.58 9.00 35.84
C ALA A 15 21.64 9.97 35.07
N LYS A 16 21.42 11.17 35.61
CA LYS A 16 20.63 12.21 34.92
C LYS A 16 21.27 12.65 33.61
N MET A 17 22.59 12.83 33.61
CA MET A 17 23.32 13.29 32.42
C MET A 17 23.31 12.23 31.31
N SER A 18 23.48 10.94 31.67
CA SER A 18 23.34 9.82 30.73
C SER A 18 21.93 9.71 30.14
N ALA A 19 20.88 9.90 30.95
CA ALA A 19 19.49 9.86 30.49
C ALA A 19 19.17 10.97 29.49
N ILE A 20 19.65 12.20 29.71
CA ILE A 20 19.45 13.33 28.79
C ILE A 20 20.11 13.05 27.44
N ILE A 21 21.35 12.55 27.44
CA ILE A 21 22.06 12.17 26.21
C ILE A 21 21.29 11.07 25.44
N GLY A 22 20.73 10.10 26.16
CA GLY A 22 19.87 9.08 25.58
C GLY A 22 18.63 9.67 24.88
N VAL A 23 17.93 10.61 25.53
CA VAL A 23 16.73 11.24 24.95
C VAL A 23 17.06 12.08 23.71
N GLU A 24 18.14 12.87 23.74
CA GLU A 24 18.57 13.68 22.59
C GLU A 24 18.91 12.82 21.37
N THR A 25 19.61 11.70 21.58
CA THR A 25 19.92 10.76 20.48
C THR A 25 18.66 10.10 19.90
N LEU A 26 17.67 9.77 20.73
CA LEU A 26 16.38 9.27 20.27
C LEU A 26 15.61 10.31 19.46
N ILE A 27 15.60 11.57 19.88
CA ILE A 27 14.96 12.67 19.15
C ILE A 27 15.62 12.87 17.78
N ILE A 28 16.96 12.94 17.74
CA ILE A 28 17.72 13.11 16.49
C ILE A 28 17.48 11.95 15.53
N THR A 29 17.48 10.71 16.03
CA THR A 29 17.22 9.54 15.18
C THR A 29 15.80 9.54 14.61
N VAL A 30 14.79 9.92 15.39
CA VAL A 30 13.41 10.09 14.90
C VAL A 30 13.33 11.18 13.83
N ILE A 31 14.00 12.33 14.03
CA ILE A 31 14.03 13.41 13.03
C ILE A 31 14.67 12.94 11.72
N ILE A 32 15.81 12.24 11.78
CA ILE A 32 16.49 11.70 10.59
C ILE A 32 15.58 10.70 9.87
N LEU A 33 14.88 9.82 10.59
CA LEU A 33 13.93 8.87 10.01
C LEU A 33 12.77 9.61 9.30
N LEU A 34 12.18 10.62 9.93
CA LEU A 34 11.10 11.42 9.34
C LEU A 34 11.55 12.17 8.08
N LEU A 35 12.75 12.78 8.10
CA LEU A 35 13.31 13.45 6.93
C LEU A 35 13.57 12.46 5.79
N SER A 36 14.17 11.30 6.09
CA SER A 36 14.44 10.27 5.10
C SER A 36 13.17 9.69 4.48
N ALA A 37 12.13 9.46 5.29
CA ALA A 37 10.82 9.00 4.83
C ALA A 37 10.17 10.07 3.95
N SER A 38 10.15 11.33 4.39
CA SER A 38 9.60 12.46 3.63
C SER A 38 10.30 12.64 2.27
N TRP A 39 11.63 12.51 2.24
CA TRP A 39 12.40 12.56 1.00
C TRP A 39 12.04 11.41 0.06
N ARG A 40 11.98 10.16 0.56
CA ARG A 40 11.58 8.99 -0.24
C ARG A 40 10.17 9.16 -0.83
N LEU A 41 9.23 9.68 -0.03
CA LEU A 41 7.87 9.97 -0.47
C LEU A 41 7.83 11.05 -1.55
N TYR A 42 8.61 12.12 -1.38
CA TYR A 42 8.71 13.19 -2.36
C TYR A 42 9.25 12.67 -3.70
N GLN A 43 10.32 11.86 -3.68
CA GLN A 43 10.89 11.28 -4.89
C GLN A 43 9.89 10.37 -5.62
N ARG A 44 9.17 9.51 -4.89
CA ARG A 44 8.09 8.68 -5.48
C ARG A 44 6.98 9.52 -6.11
N ARG A 45 6.52 10.57 -5.41
CA ARG A 45 5.51 11.49 -5.96
C ARG A 45 5.99 12.19 -7.21
N LYS A 46 7.24 12.65 -7.24
CA LYS A 46 7.86 13.27 -8.40
C LYS A 46 7.91 12.31 -9.60
N TYR A 47 8.25 11.05 -9.37
CA TYR A 47 8.31 10.02 -10.41
C TYR A 47 6.96 9.82 -11.12
N TYR A 48 5.86 9.73 -10.39
CA TYR A 48 4.53 9.50 -10.98
C TYR A 48 3.82 10.77 -11.46
N ARG A 49 4.40 11.96 -11.23
CA ARG A 49 3.74 13.25 -11.48
C ARG A 49 3.23 13.40 -12.90
N SER A 50 3.97 12.91 -13.89
CA SER A 50 3.62 12.99 -15.33
C SER A 50 2.36 12.20 -15.69
N VAL A 51 2.06 11.13 -14.95
CA VAL A 51 0.85 10.31 -15.13
C VAL A 51 -0.29 10.90 -14.30
N THR A 52 -0.03 11.21 -13.03
CA THR A 52 -1.09 11.64 -12.11
C THR A 52 -1.63 13.03 -12.41
N SER A 53 -0.86 13.91 -13.06
CA SER A 53 -1.33 15.25 -13.46
C SER A 53 -2.43 15.20 -14.52
N LYS A 54 -2.63 14.07 -15.20
CA LYS A 54 -3.65 13.89 -16.24
C LYS A 54 -5.02 13.52 -15.67
N PHE A 55 -5.08 13.15 -14.38
CA PHE A 55 -6.29 12.66 -13.75
C PHE A 55 -6.70 13.55 -12.57
N PRO A 56 -8.01 13.71 -12.32
CA PRO A 56 -8.46 14.38 -11.12
C PRO A 56 -8.08 13.52 -9.89
N ILE A 57 -7.51 14.17 -8.86
CA ILE A 57 -7.04 13.48 -7.65
C ILE A 57 -8.22 13.31 -6.69
N ILE A 58 -8.55 12.05 -6.37
CA ILE A 58 -9.75 11.69 -5.62
C ILE A 58 -9.56 11.89 -4.11
N CYS A 59 -8.34 11.72 -3.56
CA CYS A 59 -8.04 11.99 -2.14
C CYS A 59 -6.53 11.81 -1.83
N GLY A 60 -6.03 12.47 -0.77
CA GLY A 60 -4.85 12.00 -0.02
C GLY A 60 -4.03 13.07 0.72
N ILE A 61 -3.88 12.94 2.04
CA ILE A 61 -2.90 13.71 2.83
C ILE A 61 -1.45 13.28 2.50
N PRO A 62 -0.46 14.20 2.55
CA PRO A 62 0.95 13.81 2.46
C PRO A 62 1.29 12.83 3.59
N LEU A 63 1.95 11.71 3.27
CA LEU A 63 2.25 10.52 4.10
C LEU A 63 1.26 9.35 4.05
N ILE A 64 0.04 9.49 4.56
CA ILE A 64 -0.91 8.35 4.66
C ILE A 64 -1.81 8.24 3.42
N GLY A 65 -2.06 9.35 2.72
CA GLY A 65 -2.99 9.38 1.59
C GLY A 65 -4.42 9.05 2.04
N ALA A 66 -5.13 8.28 1.21
CA ALA A 66 -6.46 7.74 1.52
C ALA A 66 -6.39 6.36 2.21
N ALA A 67 -5.22 5.91 2.66
CA ALA A 67 -5.03 4.54 3.16
C ALA A 67 -5.99 4.17 4.30
N TYR A 68 -6.35 5.12 5.17
CA TYR A 68 -7.30 4.89 6.25
C TYR A 68 -8.72 4.57 5.75
N HIS A 69 -9.13 5.07 4.59
CA HIS A 69 -10.40 4.72 3.95
C HIS A 69 -10.40 3.32 3.33
N VAL A 70 -9.20 2.75 3.10
CA VAL A 70 -9.04 1.46 2.41
C VAL A 70 -9.12 0.26 3.37
N PHE A 71 -8.88 0.48 4.67
CA PHE A 71 -8.95 -0.61 5.66
C PHE A 71 -10.37 -1.14 5.93
N ASP A 72 -11.41 -0.32 5.75
CA ASP A 72 -12.80 -0.74 5.91
C ASP A 72 -13.39 -1.10 4.53
N VAL A 73 -13.27 -2.38 4.15
CA VAL A 73 -13.74 -2.89 2.85
C VAL A 73 -15.24 -2.71 2.63
N ASN A 74 -16.04 -2.71 3.70
CA ASN A 74 -17.48 -2.52 3.62
C ASN A 74 -17.84 -1.09 3.25
N LYS A 75 -17.06 -0.11 3.73
CA LYS A 75 -17.24 1.31 3.40
C LYS A 75 -16.49 1.72 2.13
N LEU A 76 -15.45 1.00 1.74
CA LEU A 76 -14.60 1.33 0.59
C LEU A 76 -15.43 1.48 -0.70
N PHE A 77 -16.29 0.52 -1.02
CA PHE A 77 -17.06 0.56 -2.26
C PHE A 77 -17.99 1.78 -2.31
N ASN A 78 -18.70 2.04 -1.21
CA ASN A 78 -19.59 3.20 -1.09
C ASN A 78 -18.82 4.52 -1.15
N ASN A 79 -17.64 4.59 -0.51
CA ASN A 79 -16.78 5.77 -0.54
C ASN A 79 -16.25 6.07 -1.94
N ILE A 80 -15.82 5.04 -2.67
CA ILE A 80 -15.35 5.18 -4.06
C ILE A 80 -16.50 5.62 -4.96
N SER A 81 -17.68 4.98 -4.84
CA SER A 81 -18.88 5.32 -5.62
C SER A 81 -19.31 6.77 -5.38
N ASN A 82 -19.40 7.20 -4.12
CA ASN A 82 -19.69 8.59 -3.77
C ASN A 82 -18.60 9.55 -4.28
N GLY A 83 -17.33 9.15 -4.23
CA GLY A 83 -16.21 9.93 -4.75
C GLY A 83 -16.36 10.25 -6.25
N PHE A 84 -16.69 9.25 -7.07
CA PHE A 84 -16.95 9.46 -8.50
C PHE A 84 -18.16 10.35 -8.74
N HIS A 85 -19.24 10.18 -7.95
CA HIS A 85 -20.43 11.02 -8.05
C HIS A 85 -20.12 12.50 -7.74
N ILE A 86 -19.37 12.76 -6.67
CA ILE A 86 -18.98 14.13 -6.25
C ILE A 86 -18.08 14.79 -7.29
N MET A 87 -17.09 14.04 -7.80
CA MET A 87 -16.09 14.56 -8.72
C MET A 87 -16.58 14.67 -10.17
N LYS A 88 -17.76 14.11 -10.48
CA LYS A 88 -18.36 14.09 -11.82
C LYS A 88 -17.37 13.57 -12.89
N THR A 89 -16.56 12.60 -12.51
CA THR A 89 -15.60 11.92 -13.38
C THR A 89 -15.85 10.42 -13.33
N LEU A 90 -15.51 9.72 -14.41
CA LEU A 90 -15.56 8.26 -14.47
C LEU A 90 -14.20 7.61 -14.17
N THR A 91 -13.11 8.40 -14.25
CA THR A 91 -11.75 7.94 -13.99
C THR A 91 -11.01 8.98 -13.17
N GLY A 92 -10.27 8.53 -12.16
CA GLY A 92 -9.44 9.42 -11.34
C GLY A 92 -8.29 8.70 -10.67
N CYS A 93 -7.49 9.46 -9.95
CA CYS A 93 -6.29 8.96 -9.30
C CYS A 93 -6.42 9.06 -7.78
N MET A 94 -6.21 7.94 -7.09
CA MET A 94 -6.18 7.86 -5.63
C MET A 94 -4.77 7.56 -5.16
N TRP A 95 -4.25 8.34 -4.21
CA TRP A 95 -2.96 8.06 -3.59
C TRP A 95 -3.15 7.22 -2.33
N VAL A 96 -2.52 6.05 -2.30
CA VAL A 96 -2.37 5.24 -1.08
C VAL A 96 -0.90 5.35 -0.67
N ALA A 97 -0.66 6.08 0.43
CA ALA A 97 0.67 6.51 0.85
C ALA A 97 1.48 7.18 -0.29
N ALA A 98 2.44 6.46 -0.86
CA ALA A 98 3.38 6.92 -1.87
C ALA A 98 3.07 6.43 -3.29
N THR A 99 2.06 5.58 -3.45
CA THR A 99 1.75 4.94 -4.73
C THR A 99 0.38 5.42 -5.23
N PRO A 100 0.31 5.94 -6.47
CA PRO A 100 -0.95 6.31 -7.08
C PRO A 100 -1.63 5.09 -7.73
N TYR A 101 -2.94 5.03 -7.57
CA TYR A 101 -3.82 4.04 -8.20
C TYR A 101 -4.83 4.77 -9.08
N VAL A 102 -4.92 4.36 -10.34
CA VAL A 102 -5.97 4.84 -11.23
C VAL A 102 -7.22 4.00 -10.96
N LEU A 103 -8.27 4.66 -10.50
CA LEU A 103 -9.58 4.07 -10.29
C LEU A 103 -10.48 4.49 -11.45
N THR A 104 -11.27 3.55 -11.96
CA THR A 104 -12.19 3.84 -13.06
C THR A 104 -13.48 3.05 -12.91
N ILE A 105 -14.58 3.71 -13.23
CA ILE A 105 -15.91 3.10 -13.47
C ILE A 105 -16.31 3.24 -14.95
N ASP A 106 -15.37 3.70 -15.80
CA ASP A 106 -15.58 3.83 -17.24
C ASP A 106 -15.49 2.44 -17.91
N PRO A 107 -16.58 1.95 -18.52
CA PRO A 107 -16.60 0.63 -19.13
C PRO A 107 -15.60 0.47 -20.28
N GLU A 108 -15.26 1.54 -21.01
CA GLU A 108 -14.30 1.47 -22.10
C GLU A 108 -12.88 1.25 -21.57
N VAL A 109 -12.51 1.99 -20.52
CA VAL A 109 -11.21 1.84 -19.84
C VAL A 109 -11.11 0.45 -19.21
N ILE A 110 -12.17 0.00 -18.53
CA ILE A 110 -12.23 -1.34 -17.93
C ILE A 110 -12.03 -2.41 -19.00
N LYS A 111 -12.75 -2.32 -20.12
CA LYS A 111 -12.61 -3.27 -21.24
C LYS A 111 -11.19 -3.27 -21.78
N HIS A 112 -10.59 -2.10 -21.99
CA HIS A 112 -9.22 -2.00 -22.50
C HIS A 112 -8.21 -2.66 -21.55
N VAL A 113 -8.25 -2.33 -20.26
CA VAL A 113 -7.34 -2.88 -19.27
C VAL A 113 -7.52 -4.39 -19.09
N THR A 114 -8.77 -4.87 -19.05
CA THR A 114 -9.07 -6.30 -18.78
C THR A 114 -8.83 -7.22 -19.96
N THR A 115 -8.83 -6.70 -21.19
CA THR A 115 -8.56 -7.49 -22.41
C THR A 115 -7.11 -7.38 -22.88
N SER A 116 -6.39 -6.34 -22.47
CA SER A 116 -5.00 -6.15 -22.89
C SER A 116 -4.05 -7.17 -22.25
N PRO A 117 -3.13 -7.76 -23.02
CA PRO A 117 -2.11 -8.66 -22.49
C PRO A 117 -1.07 -7.94 -21.62
N GLU A 118 -1.00 -6.61 -21.66
CA GLU A 118 -0.02 -5.78 -20.93
C GLU A 118 -0.32 -5.75 -19.42
N PHE A 119 -1.60 -5.77 -19.04
CA PHE A 119 -2.05 -5.65 -17.64
C PHE A 119 -2.33 -7.00 -16.96
N LEU A 120 -1.77 -8.09 -17.48
CA LEU A 120 -1.98 -9.43 -16.91
C LEU A 120 -1.25 -9.63 -15.57
N ASN A 121 -0.10 -8.98 -15.40
CA ASN A 121 0.66 -9.04 -14.15
C ASN A 121 -0.08 -8.25 -13.06
N LYS A 122 -0.16 -8.85 -11.86
CA LYS A 122 -0.77 -8.22 -10.70
C LYS A 122 0.13 -7.11 -10.16
N ALA A 123 -0.49 -6.07 -9.62
CA ALA A 123 0.22 -4.94 -9.02
C ALA A 123 1.10 -5.45 -7.85
N PRO A 124 2.45 -5.36 -7.94
CA PRO A 124 3.33 -5.97 -6.94
C PRO A 124 3.11 -5.43 -5.54
N ASP A 125 2.89 -4.13 -5.41
CA ASP A 125 2.63 -3.43 -4.16
C ASP A 125 1.34 -3.87 -3.45
N LEU A 126 0.34 -4.37 -4.17
CA LEU A 126 -0.87 -4.95 -3.57
C LEU A 126 -0.74 -6.47 -3.34
N TYR A 127 -0.08 -7.18 -4.25
CA TYR A 127 -0.12 -8.65 -4.30
C TYR A 127 1.11 -9.34 -3.68
N THR A 128 2.21 -8.63 -3.39
CA THR A 128 3.43 -9.23 -2.81
C THR A 128 3.18 -9.89 -1.46
N HIS A 129 2.28 -9.33 -0.65
CA HIS A 129 1.92 -9.89 0.66
C HIS A 129 1.11 -11.18 0.60
N PHE A 130 0.58 -11.52 -0.59
CA PHE A 130 -0.11 -12.79 -0.83
C PHE A 130 0.84 -13.87 -1.39
N HIS A 131 2.11 -13.53 -1.65
CA HIS A 131 3.14 -14.44 -2.14
C HIS A 131 3.75 -15.26 -0.98
N ASN A 132 2.89 -15.94 -0.22
CA ASN A 132 3.33 -16.96 0.75
C ASN A 132 3.27 -18.32 0.04
N ASP A 133 4.19 -19.24 0.35
CA ASP A 133 4.37 -20.50 -0.41
C ASP A 133 3.11 -21.35 -0.56
N LEU A 134 2.13 -21.20 0.33
CA LEU A 134 0.82 -21.86 0.28
C LEU A 134 -0.16 -21.26 -0.76
N LEU A 135 0.01 -19.97 -1.11
CA LEU A 135 -0.91 -19.17 -1.94
C LEU A 135 -0.33 -18.79 -3.32
N ASN A 136 0.83 -19.32 -3.71
CA ASN A 136 1.45 -19.19 -5.04
C ASN A 136 0.65 -19.87 -6.19
N GLY A 137 -0.67 -19.96 -6.02
CA GLY A 137 -1.65 -20.48 -6.96
C GLY A 137 -2.06 -19.47 -8.04
N LEU A 138 -3.15 -19.80 -8.73
CA LEU A 138 -3.59 -19.13 -9.95
C LEU A 138 -3.76 -17.60 -9.78
N ILE A 139 -4.30 -17.14 -8.65
CA ILE A 139 -4.72 -15.74 -8.48
C ILE A 139 -3.55 -14.75 -8.46
N VAL A 140 -2.44 -15.11 -7.80
CA VAL A 140 -1.29 -14.22 -7.56
C VAL A 140 -0.10 -14.51 -8.46
N SER A 141 -0.19 -15.56 -9.28
CA SER A 141 0.91 -16.00 -10.13
C SER A 141 1.26 -14.97 -11.23
N PRO A 142 2.55 -14.84 -11.59
CA PRO A 142 2.97 -14.00 -12.72
C PRO A 142 2.30 -14.43 -14.02
N ALA A 143 2.08 -13.50 -14.95
CA ALA A 143 1.28 -13.73 -16.16
C ALA A 143 1.68 -14.99 -16.96
N LYS A 144 2.99 -15.27 -17.07
CA LYS A 144 3.50 -16.47 -17.77
C LYS A 144 3.08 -17.76 -17.08
N LYS A 145 3.24 -17.84 -15.76
CA LYS A 145 2.83 -19.00 -14.94
C LYS A 145 1.30 -19.13 -14.93
N TRP A 146 0.61 -18.01 -14.73
CA TRP A 146 -0.85 -17.93 -14.75
C TRP A 146 -1.44 -18.53 -16.03
N LYS A 147 -0.93 -18.16 -17.22
CA LYS A 147 -1.43 -18.69 -18.51
C LYS A 147 -1.35 -20.21 -18.59
N ILE A 148 -0.22 -20.78 -18.17
CA ILE A 148 0.02 -22.23 -18.18
C ILE A 148 -0.94 -22.93 -17.21
N THR A 149 -0.98 -22.45 -15.96
CA THR A 149 -1.85 -23.02 -14.92
C THR A 149 -3.33 -22.88 -15.27
N ARG A 150 -3.76 -21.73 -15.81
CA ARG A 150 -5.15 -21.52 -16.25
C ARG A 150 -5.52 -22.49 -17.36
N LYS A 151 -4.66 -22.65 -18.37
CA LYS A 151 -4.90 -23.60 -19.47
C LYS A 151 -5.05 -25.04 -18.96
N ALA A 152 -4.24 -25.45 -17.98
CA ALA A 152 -4.32 -26.78 -17.38
C ALA A 152 -5.58 -26.98 -16.53
N LEU A 153 -6.02 -25.96 -15.78
CA LEU A 153 -7.17 -26.04 -14.86
C LEU A 153 -8.53 -25.83 -15.55
N SER A 154 -8.59 -25.09 -16.65
CA SER A 154 -9.86 -24.75 -17.32
C SER A 154 -10.77 -25.94 -17.63
N PRO A 155 -10.27 -27.11 -18.10
CA PRO A 155 -11.12 -28.28 -18.32
C PRO A 155 -11.79 -28.79 -17.04
N PHE A 156 -11.07 -28.82 -15.90
CA PHE A 156 -11.62 -29.29 -14.62
C PHE A 156 -12.70 -28.36 -14.06
N LEU A 157 -12.64 -27.07 -14.40
CA LEU A 157 -13.62 -26.07 -14.01
C LEU A 157 -14.72 -25.87 -15.07
N ALA A 158 -14.81 -26.73 -16.08
CA ALA A 158 -15.89 -26.71 -17.05
C ALA A 158 -17.22 -27.10 -16.39
N HIS A 159 -18.32 -26.55 -16.90
CA HIS A 159 -19.67 -26.72 -16.34
C HIS A 159 -19.99 -28.18 -15.95
N ASN A 160 -19.80 -29.12 -16.87
CA ASN A 160 -20.10 -30.54 -16.64
C ASN A 160 -19.31 -31.14 -15.47
N ASN A 161 -18.03 -30.77 -15.33
CA ASN A 161 -17.17 -31.27 -14.26
C ASN A 161 -17.53 -30.63 -12.92
N VAL A 162 -17.90 -29.35 -12.92
CA VAL A 162 -18.34 -28.66 -11.70
C VAL A 162 -19.67 -29.21 -11.21
N VAL A 163 -20.64 -29.43 -12.10
CA VAL A 163 -21.95 -30.01 -11.74
C VAL A 163 -21.78 -31.42 -11.16
N ALA A 164 -20.86 -32.22 -11.69
CA ALA A 164 -20.57 -33.57 -11.18
C ALA A 164 -19.99 -33.61 -9.75
N LEU A 165 -19.54 -32.47 -9.20
CA LEU A 165 -19.05 -32.38 -7.82
C LEU A 165 -20.17 -32.18 -6.79
N PHE A 166 -21.37 -31.82 -7.24
CA PHE A 166 -22.53 -31.64 -6.36
C PHE A 166 -23.40 -32.90 -6.41
N PRO A 167 -23.80 -33.45 -5.24
CA PRO A 167 -24.67 -34.62 -5.16
C PRO A 167 -26.08 -34.34 -5.67
#